data_AF-A0A917AGC7-F1
#
_entry.id   AF-A0A917AGC7-F1
#
_cell.length_a   1.000
_cell.length_b   1.000
_cell.length_c   1.000
_cell.angle_alpha   90.00
_cell.angle_beta   90.00
_cell.angle_gamma   90.00
#
_symmetry.space_group_name_H-M   'P 1'
#
loop_
_entity.id
_entity.type
_entity.pdbx_description
1 polymer ?
#
loop_
_entity_poly.entity_id
_entity_poly.type
_entity_poly.pdbx_seq_one_letter_code
_entity_poly.pdbx_strand_id
1 'polypeptide(L)'
;MEIPSTNFVAMAQGQAQLTRNGQATDPAKTTAREFEAVFLTQVMEEMLKTVSMGTMDGGFAEETWRSFLARAYADQLALQGTTGIAQSVEASIGAYRAAMVKQG
;
A
#
# COMPACT_ATOMS: atom_id res chain seq x y z
N MET A 1 38.08 -0.51 -36.23
CA MET A 1 37.63 0.09 -34.95
C MET A 1 36.74 -0.95 -34.29
N GLU A 2 37.34 -1.87 -33.55
CA GLU A 2 36.62 -2.99 -32.91
C GLU A 2 36.12 -2.52 -31.54
N ILE A 3 34.80 -2.50 -31.34
CA ILE A 3 34.24 -2.22 -30.03
C ILE A 3 34.38 -3.51 -29.21
N PRO A 4 35.10 -3.52 -28.07
CA PRO A 4 35.28 -4.73 -27.29
C PRO A 4 33.94 -5.25 -26.79
N SER A 5 33.67 -6.52 -27.10
CA SER A 5 32.45 -7.27 -26.75
C SER A 5 32.16 -7.31 -25.24
N THR A 6 33.16 -7.03 -24.41
CA THR A 6 33.06 -6.92 -22.95
C THR A 6 32.12 -5.79 -22.50
N ASN A 7 32.03 -4.69 -23.24
CA ASN A 7 31.15 -3.56 -22.88
C ASN A 7 29.66 -3.88 -23.10
N PHE A 8 29.34 -4.75 -24.06
CA PHE A 8 27.97 -5.19 -24.33
C PHE A 8 27.41 -6.07 -23.20
N VAL A 9 28.25 -6.93 -22.61
CA VAL A 9 27.84 -7.84 -21.52
C VAL A 9 27.53 -7.06 -20.23
N ALA A 10 28.32 -6.04 -19.90
CA ALA A 10 28.10 -5.23 -18.70
C ALA A 10 26.79 -4.42 -18.74
N MET A 11 26.44 -3.85 -19.89
CA MET A 11 25.17 -3.11 -20.05
C MET A 11 23.95 -4.04 -20.08
N ALA A 12 24.06 -5.21 -20.71
CA ALA A 12 23.00 -6.22 -20.71
C ALA A 12 22.71 -6.77 -19.31
N GLN A 13 23.76 -6.94 -18.49
CA GLN A 13 23.63 -7.35 -17.09
C GLN A 13 22.97 -6.27 -16.22
N GLY A 14 23.35 -4.99 -16.42
CA GLY A 14 22.71 -3.87 -15.72
C GLY A 14 21.22 -3.73 -16.04
N GLN A 15 20.82 -3.92 -17.30
CA GLN A 15 19.41 -3.90 -17.72
C GLN A 15 18.62 -5.12 -17.22
N ALA A 16 19.25 -6.30 -17.17
CA ALA A 16 18.64 -7.53 -16.66
C ALA A 16 18.44 -7.54 -15.13
N GLN A 17 19.25 -6.77 -14.39
CA GLN A 17 19.04 -6.55 -12.94
C GLN A 17 17.93 -5.54 -12.66
N LEU A 18 17.80 -4.50 -13.49
CA LEU A 18 16.70 -3.52 -13.39
C LEU A 18 15.34 -4.13 -13.73
N THR A 19 15.27 -5.04 -14.72
CA THR A 19 14.01 -5.71 -15.11
C THR A 19 13.57 -6.80 -14.13
N ARG A 20 14.50 -7.53 -13.49
CA ARG A 20 14.16 -8.52 -12.45
C ARG A 20 13.49 -7.89 -11.23
N ASN A 21 13.84 -6.66 -10.89
CA ASN A 21 13.22 -5.92 -9.79
C ASN A 21 11.86 -5.30 -10.18
N GLY A 22 11.51 -5.27 -11.47
CA GLY A 22 10.34 -4.54 -11.98
C GLY A 22 9.12 -5.39 -12.33
N GLN A 23 9.15 -6.72 -12.17
CA GLN A 23 8.12 -7.61 -12.76
C GLN A 23 7.44 -8.63 -11.82
N ALA A 24 7.78 -8.65 -10.53
CA ALA A 24 6.93 -9.29 -9.53
C ALA A 24 6.21 -8.18 -8.75
N THR A 25 4.88 -8.21 -8.70
CA THR A 25 4.13 -7.37 -7.75
C THR A 25 4.67 -7.71 -6.36
N ASP A 26 5.46 -6.82 -5.75
CA ASP A 26 6.05 -7.09 -4.44
C ASP A 26 4.89 -7.37 -3.47
N PRO A 27 4.84 -8.55 -2.82
CA PRO A 27 3.84 -8.84 -1.81
C PRO A 27 3.76 -7.75 -0.74
N ALA A 28 4.87 -7.08 -0.42
CA ALA A 28 4.89 -5.93 0.50
C ALA A 28 4.03 -4.77 0.00
N LYS A 29 4.02 -4.48 -1.30
CA LYS A 29 3.22 -3.41 -1.89
C LYS A 29 1.72 -3.70 -1.78
N THR A 30 1.31 -4.94 -2.07
CA THR A 30 -0.09 -5.35 -1.92
C THR A 30 -0.51 -5.31 -0.44
N THR A 31 0.28 -5.90 0.45
CA THR A 31 -0.01 -5.88 1.89
C THR A 31 -0.05 -4.46 2.46
N ALA A 32 0.83 -3.57 2.02
CA ALA A 32 0.84 -2.19 2.48
C ALA A 32 -0.42 -1.42 2.06
N ARG A 33 -0.93 -1.67 0.85
CA ARG A 33 -2.18 -1.09 0.38
C ARG A 33 -3.41 -1.64 1.11
N GLU A 34 -3.44 -2.94 1.38
CA GLU A 34 -4.50 -3.57 2.20
C GLU A 34 -4.51 -3.00 3.62
N PHE A 35 -3.32 -2.82 4.21
CA PHE A 35 -3.15 -2.17 5.50
C PHE A 35 -3.71 -0.74 5.48
N GLU A 36 -3.35 0.05 4.47
CA GLU A 36 -3.85 1.42 4.31
C GLU A 36 -5.39 1.45 4.26
N ALA A 37 -6.03 0.55 3.50
CA ALA A 37 -7.49 0.47 3.42
C ALA A 37 -8.14 0.18 4.79
N VAL A 38 -7.60 -0.78 5.55
CA VAL A 38 -8.10 -1.12 6.90
C VAL A 38 -7.90 0.04 7.87
N PHE A 39 -6.73 0.69 7.82
CA PHE A 39 -6.43 1.85 8.66
C PHE A 39 -7.38 3.02 8.35
N LEU A 40 -7.53 3.38 7.08
CA LEU A 40 -8.41 4.46 6.66
C LEU A 40 -9.88 4.16 6.98
N THR A 41 -10.28 2.88 6.97
CA THR A 41 -11.63 2.48 7.40
C THR A 41 -11.85 2.86 8.86
N GLN A 42 -10.93 2.52 9.76
CA GLN A 42 -11.04 2.86 11.18
C GLN A 42 -11.06 4.38 11.40
N VAL A 43 -10.19 5.11 10.71
CA VAL A 43 -10.16 6.59 10.77
C VAL A 43 -11.50 7.16 10.31
N MET A 44 -12.05 6.67 9.20
CA MET A 44 -13.32 7.14 8.66
C MET A 44 -14.50 6.79 9.56
N GLU A 45 -14.49 5.62 10.21
CA GLU A 45 -15.49 5.26 11.21
C GLU A 45 -15.48 6.25 12.38
N GLU A 46 -14.31 6.59 12.94
CA GLU A 46 -14.21 7.60 14.01
C GLU A 46 -14.65 8.99 13.54
N MET A 47 -14.29 9.39 12.33
CA MET A 47 -14.73 10.66 11.76
C MET A 47 -16.25 10.70 11.56
N LEU A 48 -16.85 9.63 11.04
CA LEU A 48 -18.29 9.58 10.82
C LEU A 48 -19.06 9.66 12.13
N LYS A 49 -18.56 9.12 13.25
CA LYS A 49 -19.22 9.28 14.57
C LYS A 49 -19.43 10.76 14.97
N THR A 50 -18.66 11.69 14.41
CA THR A 50 -18.83 13.13 14.67
C THR A 50 -19.93 13.78 13.82
N VAL A 51 -20.42 13.08 12.79
CA VAL A 51 -21.48 13.54 11.88
C VAL A 51 -22.82 13.01 12.37
N SER A 52 -23.76 13.89 12.70
CA SER A 52 -25.14 13.50 13.03
C SER A 52 -25.89 13.06 11.78
N MET A 53 -26.65 11.97 11.87
CA MET A 53 -27.52 11.51 10.77
C MET A 53 -28.97 11.95 10.92
N GLY A 54 -29.25 12.86 11.86
CA GLY A 54 -30.61 13.34 12.12
C GLY A 54 -31.55 12.19 12.50
N THR A 55 -32.58 11.94 11.70
CA THR A 55 -33.61 10.91 11.97
C THR A 55 -33.07 9.47 11.96
N MET A 56 -31.85 9.26 11.45
CA MET A 56 -31.19 7.95 11.42
C MET A 56 -30.23 7.74 12.61
N ASP A 57 -30.11 8.68 13.56
CA ASP A 57 -29.28 8.51 14.75
C ASP A 57 -29.86 7.46 15.72
N GLY A 58 -28.98 6.63 16.27
CA GLY A 58 -29.23 5.65 17.31
C GLY A 58 -29.82 4.34 16.80
N GLY A 59 -29.02 3.48 16.15
CA GLY A 59 -29.41 2.09 15.97
C GLY A 59 -28.44 1.21 15.18
N PHE A 60 -28.65 -0.11 15.24
CA PHE A 60 -27.84 -1.10 14.52
C PHE A 60 -27.80 -0.85 12.99
N ALA A 61 -28.91 -0.36 12.42
CA ALA A 61 -28.99 -0.03 11.00
C ALA A 61 -28.07 1.14 10.63
N GLU A 62 -27.98 2.15 11.49
CA GLU A 62 -27.09 3.29 11.32
C GLU A 62 -25.62 2.89 11.46
N GLU A 63 -25.29 2.12 12.50
CA GLU A 63 -23.93 1.60 12.70
C GLU A 63 -23.46 0.79 11.48
N THR A 64 -24.33 -0.09 10.98
CA THR A 64 -24.06 -0.88 9.77
C THR A 64 -23.85 0.01 8.54
N TRP A 65 -24.71 1.01 8.35
CA TRP A 65 -24.59 1.95 7.23
C TRP A 65 -23.31 2.78 7.32
N ARG A 66 -22.96 3.25 8.52
CA ARG A 66 -21.71 3.99 8.81
C ARG A 66 -20.49 3.16 8.44
N SER A 67 -20.42 1.90 8.87
CA SER A 67 -19.29 1.02 8.54
C SER A 67 -19.18 0.74 7.04
N PHE A 68 -20.30 0.54 6.34
CA PHE A 68 -20.27 0.38 4.88
C PHE A 68 -19.78 1.65 4.17
N LEU A 69 -20.26 2.81 4.60
CA LEU A 69 -19.84 4.09 4.04
C LEU A 69 -18.36 4.36 4.32
N ALA A 70 -17.91 4.11 5.56
CA ALA A 70 -16.53 4.27 5.97
C ALA A 70 -15.59 3.44 5.08
N ARG A 71 -15.94 2.16 4.89
CA ARG A 71 -15.16 1.26 4.05
C ARG A 71 -15.11 1.70 2.59
N ALA A 72 -16.24 2.12 2.03
CA ALA A 72 -16.29 2.59 0.65
C ALA A 72 -15.39 3.81 0.42
N TYR A 73 -15.39 4.79 1.34
CA TYR A 73 -14.49 5.94 1.26
C TYR A 73 -13.02 5.53 1.46
N ALA A 74 -12.73 4.69 2.44
CA ALA A 74 -11.39 4.20 2.71
C ALA A 74 -10.79 3.45 1.50
N ASP A 75 -11.58 2.58 0.87
CA ASP A 75 -11.16 1.85 -0.34
C ASP A 75 -10.85 2.81 -1.49
N GLN A 76 -11.66 3.85 -1.70
CA GLN A 76 -11.38 4.88 -2.72
C GLN A 76 -10.11 5.67 -2.43
N LEU A 77 -9.87 6.04 -1.16
CA LEU A 77 -8.66 6.75 -0.75
C LEU A 77 -7.41 5.87 -0.92
N ALA A 78 -7.47 4.60 -0.51
CA ALA A 78 -6.38 3.65 -0.68
C ALA A 78 -6.15 3.28 -2.17
N LEU A 79 -7.20 3.29 -3.00
CA LEU A 79 -7.09 3.16 -4.46
C LEU A 79 -6.34 4.34 -5.08
N GLN A 80 -6.62 5.57 -4.64
CA GLN A 80 -5.92 6.75 -5.10
C GLN A 80 -4.46 6.78 -4.63
N GLY A 81 -4.15 6.22 -3.46
CA GLY A 81 -2.79 6.11 -2.94
C GLY A 81 -2.13 7.45 -2.61
N THR A 82 -2.92 8.47 -2.30
CA THR A 82 -2.47 9.86 -2.09
C THR A 82 -2.00 10.15 -0.67
N THR A 83 -2.25 9.26 0.28
CA THR A 83 -1.95 9.51 1.70
C THR A 83 -0.47 9.30 2.06
N GLY A 84 0.27 8.52 1.26
CA GLY A 84 1.65 8.14 1.55
C GLY A 84 1.80 6.97 2.54
N ILE A 85 0.71 6.50 3.15
CA ILE A 85 0.74 5.46 4.19
C ILE A 85 1.21 4.13 3.61
N ALA A 86 0.66 3.70 2.48
CA ALA A 86 1.06 2.45 1.83
C ALA A 86 2.57 2.44 1.52
N GLN A 87 3.12 3.54 1.01
CA GLN A 87 4.54 3.68 0.69
C GLN A 87 5.40 3.60 1.96
N SER A 88 4.98 4.23 3.05
CA SER A 88 5.68 4.17 4.34
C SER A 88 5.67 2.76 4.94
N VAL A 89 4.57 2.04 4.81
CA VAL A 89 4.43 0.66 5.32
C VAL A 89 5.24 -0.30 4.46
N GLU A 90 5.22 -0.16 3.14
CA GLU A 90 6.05 -0.92 2.20
C GLU A 90 7.53 -0.78 2.53
N ALA A 91 8.01 0.46 2.73
CA ALA A 91 9.39 0.74 3.13
C ALA A 91 9.74 0.09 4.48
N SER A 92 8.81 0.12 5.44
CA SER A 92 9.00 -0.48 6.77
C SER A 92 9.10 -2.01 6.70
N ILE A 93 8.26 -2.65 5.89
CA ILE A 93 8.32 -4.10 5.62
C ILE A 93 9.66 -4.46 4.98
N GLY A 94 10.12 -3.67 4.00
CA GLY A 94 11.42 -3.86 3.35
C GLY A 94 12.59 -3.75 4.33
N ALA A 95 12.60 -2.72 5.18
CA ALA A 95 13.61 -2.52 6.20
C ALA A 95 13.67 -3.68 7.20
N TYR A 96 12.51 -4.18 7.65
CA TYR A 96 12.42 -5.33 8.54
C TYR A 96 12.99 -6.60 7.91
N ARG A 97 12.62 -6.90 6.65
CA ARG A 97 13.15 -8.06 5.92
C ARG A 97 14.67 -7.99 5.77
N ALA A 98 15.21 -6.83 5.42
CA ALA A 98 16.66 -6.62 5.28
C ALA A 98 17.42 -6.83 6.61
N ALA A 99 16.84 -6.37 7.72
CA ALA A 99 17.43 -6.56 9.05
C ALA A 99 17.47 -8.03 9.48
N MET A 100 16.49 -8.85 9.08
CA MET A 100 16.48 -10.28 9.36
C MET A 100 17.53 -11.05 8.56
N VAL A 101 17.75 -10.69 7.28
CA VAL A 101 18.77 -11.33 6.43
C VAL A 101 20.18 -11.09 6.95
N LYS A 102 20.46 -9.92 7.56
CA LYS A 102 21.79 -9.59 8.11
C LYS A 102 22.15 -10.38 9.38
N GLN A 103 21.17 -11.02 10.03
CA GLN A 103 21.37 -11.75 11.30
C GLN A 103 21.46 -13.27 11.13
N GLY A 104 21.29 -13.80 9.90
CA GLY A 104 21.52 -15.20 9.56
C GLY A 104 22.82 -15.37 8.78
#